data_AF-A0A8T4NA80-F1
#
_entry.id   AF-A0A8T4NA80-F1
#
_cell.length_a   1.000
_cell.length_b   1.000
_cell.length_c   1.000
_cell.angle_alpha   90.00
_cell.angle_beta   90.00
_cell.angle_gamma   90.00
#
_symmetry.space_group_name_H-M   'P 1'
#
loop_
_entity.id
_entity.type
_entity.pdbx_description
1 polymer ?
#
loop_
_entity_poly.entity_id
_entity_poly.type
_entity_poly.pdbx_seq_one_letter_code
_entity_poly.pdbx_strand_id
1 'polypeptide(L)'
;MIKKSIKQTIKAHFFINPSANLRVRGIERALKLPLPSVIRYCNELEQEGILTTNKIGNANFYTSNRGSQKYILEKKLYNIKKMYESGLIEYLRIELSNPTIVLFGSYAKGEDTEESDIDLYIETPSKKEVILEKFEKLLKRRIQVFQHKNLNE
;
A
#
# COMPACT_ATOMS: atom_id res chain seq x y z
N MET A 1 -12.68 2.15 -18.49
CA MET A 1 -11.75 2.62 -17.43
C MET A 1 -12.55 3.35 -16.35
N ILE A 2 -12.68 2.78 -15.16
CA ILE A 2 -13.30 3.49 -14.03
C ILE A 2 -12.33 4.61 -13.62
N LYS A 3 -12.72 5.86 -13.83
CA LYS A 3 -11.92 7.03 -13.44
C LYS A 3 -11.72 6.97 -11.93
N LYS A 4 -10.47 6.82 -11.47
CA LYS A 4 -10.17 6.77 -10.02
C LYS A 4 -10.62 8.08 -9.39
N SER A 5 -11.51 8.03 -8.41
CA SER A 5 -12.04 9.24 -7.79
C SER A 5 -10.92 9.99 -7.04
N ILE A 6 -11.02 11.31 -6.96
CA ILE A 6 -10.03 12.16 -6.27
C ILE A 6 -9.83 11.68 -4.82
N LYS A 7 -10.92 11.31 -4.14
CA LYS A 7 -10.89 10.70 -2.80
C LYS A 7 -10.00 9.47 -2.73
N GLN A 8 -10.16 8.56 -3.69
CA GLN A 8 -9.35 7.33 -3.77
C GLN A 8 -7.88 7.61 -4.10
N THR A 9 -7.59 8.69 -4.82
CA THR A 9 -6.21 9.14 -5.06
C THR A 9 -5.55 9.66 -3.78
N ILE A 10 -6.25 10.50 -3.01
CA ILE A 10 -5.76 10.99 -1.72
C ILE A 10 -5.59 9.83 -0.73
N LYS A 11 -6.60 8.96 -0.61
CA LYS A 11 -6.54 7.76 0.24
C LYS A 11 -5.35 6.86 -0.11
N ALA A 12 -5.15 6.58 -1.41
CA ALA A 12 -4.01 5.77 -1.86
C ALA A 12 -2.66 6.42 -1.56
N HIS A 13 -2.55 7.76 -1.59
CA HIS A 13 -1.32 8.46 -1.22
C HIS A 13 -0.92 8.19 0.23
N PHE A 14 -1.87 8.28 1.16
CA PHE A 14 -1.63 8.03 2.58
C PHE A 14 -1.49 6.54 2.91
N PHE A 15 -2.05 5.64 2.10
CA PHE A 15 -1.74 4.21 2.20
C PHE A 15 -0.31 3.91 1.73
N ILE A 16 0.16 4.51 0.63
CA ILE A 16 1.55 4.31 0.19
C ILE A 16 2.53 5.00 1.13
N ASN A 17 2.13 6.13 1.72
CA ASN A 17 2.96 6.91 2.63
C ASN A 17 2.28 7.11 4.00
N PRO A 18 2.24 6.07 4.86
CA PRO A 18 1.59 6.13 6.17
C PRO A 18 2.17 7.18 7.12
N SER A 19 3.45 7.53 6.96
CA SER A 19 4.17 8.49 7.79
C SER A 19 4.03 9.92 7.27
N ALA A 20 3.39 10.12 6.11
CA ALA A 20 3.17 11.45 5.54
C ALA A 20 2.38 12.34 6.50
N ASN A 21 2.87 13.56 6.71
CA ASN A 21 2.23 14.56 7.56
C ASN A 21 2.19 15.89 6.81
N LEU A 22 1.06 16.18 6.15
CA LEU A 22 0.97 17.21 5.11
C LEU A 22 -0.18 18.20 5.35
N ARG A 23 0.05 19.47 5.06
CA ARG A 23 -1.03 20.46 4.93
C ARG A 23 -1.79 20.25 3.62
N VAL A 24 -2.99 20.79 3.52
CA VAL A 24 -3.82 20.71 2.28
C VAL A 24 -3.09 21.21 1.02
N ARG A 25 -2.32 22.30 1.10
CA ARG A 25 -1.49 22.80 -0.02
C ARG A 25 -0.28 21.92 -0.34
N GLY A 26 0.16 21.09 0.62
CA GLY A 26 1.17 20.06 0.38
C GLY A 26 0.59 18.91 -0.44
N ILE A 27 -0.59 18.43 -0.04
CA ILE A 27 -1.33 17.37 -0.73
C ILE A 27 -1.73 17.79 -2.16
N GLU A 28 -2.23 19.03 -2.31
CA GLU A 28 -2.55 19.65 -3.60
C GLU A 28 -1.37 19.58 -4.58
N ARG A 29 -0.19 20.06 -4.16
CA ARG A 29 1.03 20.07 -4.99
C ARG A 29 1.53 18.66 -5.28
N ALA A 30 1.54 17.78 -4.28
CA ALA A 30 2.01 16.41 -4.43
C ALA A 30 1.14 15.59 -5.40
N LEU A 31 -0.17 15.79 -5.40
CA LEU A 31 -1.12 15.01 -6.18
C LEU A 31 -1.65 15.73 -7.43
N LYS A 32 -1.31 17.01 -7.61
CA LYS A 32 -1.81 17.88 -8.70
C LYS A 32 -3.34 17.88 -8.77
N LEU A 33 -3.98 18.03 -7.61
CA LEU A 33 -5.44 18.01 -7.45
C LEU A 33 -5.99 19.40 -7.13
N PRO A 34 -7.23 19.73 -7.50
CA PRO A 34 -7.84 21.02 -7.12
C PRO A 34 -7.96 21.18 -5.60
N LEU A 35 -7.48 22.30 -5.06
CA LEU A 35 -7.49 22.58 -3.62
C LEU A 35 -8.87 22.39 -2.95
N PRO A 36 -10.00 22.85 -3.51
CA PRO A 36 -11.31 22.63 -2.90
C PRO A 36 -11.66 21.14 -2.74
N SER A 37 -11.25 20.31 -3.70
CA SER A 37 -11.46 18.86 -3.63
C SER A 37 -10.55 18.22 -2.58
N VAL A 38 -9.29 18.69 -2.47
CA VAL A 38 -8.36 18.21 -1.43
C VAL A 38 -8.92 18.50 -0.04
N ILE A 39 -9.38 19.74 0.22
CA ILE A 39 -9.99 20.11 1.50
C ILE A 39 -11.19 19.22 1.81
N ARG A 40 -12.13 19.10 0.86
CA ARG A 40 -13.34 18.29 1.04
C ARG A 40 -13.00 16.84 1.39
N TYR A 41 -12.17 16.19 0.58
CA TYR A 41 -11.91 14.77 0.75
C TYR A 41 -10.96 14.45 1.90
N CYS A 42 -10.08 15.37 2.31
CA CYS A 42 -9.32 15.18 3.55
C CYS A 42 -10.25 15.18 4.77
N ASN A 43 -11.21 16.12 4.83
CA ASN A 43 -12.22 16.14 5.89
C ASN A 43 -13.08 14.87 5.89
N GLU A 44 -13.57 14.43 4.73
CA GLU A 44 -14.35 13.18 4.62
C GLU A 44 -13.53 11.95 5.07
N LEU A 45 -12.26 11.85 4.65
CA LEU A 45 -11.40 10.72 5.03
C LEU A 45 -11.02 10.75 6.51
N GLU A 46 -10.95 11.93 7.13
CA GLU A 46 -10.81 12.06 8.58
C GLU A 46 -12.05 11.57 9.31
N GLN A 47 -13.25 11.96 8.86
CA GLN A 47 -14.52 11.47 9.41
C GLN A 47 -14.69 9.95 9.25
N GLU A 48 -14.17 9.37 8.17
CA GLU A 48 -14.14 7.92 7.95
C GLU A 48 -13.08 7.18 8.79
N GLY A 49 -12.26 7.91 9.57
CA GLY A 49 -11.18 7.32 10.36
C GLY A 49 -10.04 6.75 9.53
N ILE A 50 -9.87 7.22 8.28
CA ILE A 50 -8.73 6.88 7.41
C ILE A 50 -7.58 7.87 7.65
N LEU A 51 -7.89 9.16 7.75
CA LEU A 51 -6.93 10.19 8.11
C LEU A 51 -7.17 10.67 9.54
N THR A 52 -6.18 11.36 10.08
CA THR A 52 -6.28 12.13 11.33
C THR A 52 -5.51 13.43 11.17
N THR A 53 -5.89 14.45 11.93
CA THR A 53 -5.25 15.76 11.90
C THR A 53 -4.39 16.00 13.13
N ASN A 54 -3.13 16.37 12.90
CA ASN A 54 -2.24 16.90 13.91
C ASN A 54 -2.19 18.42 13.81
N LYS A 55 -2.38 19.12 14.94
CA LYS A 55 -2.20 20.57 15.04
C LYS A 55 -0.77 20.89 15.47
N ILE A 56 -0.07 21.65 14.65
CA ILE A 56 1.26 22.19 14.98
C ILE A 56 1.15 23.72 14.88
N GLY A 57 1.11 24.39 16.03
CA GLY A 57 0.72 25.79 16.12
C GLY A 57 -0.70 26.01 15.58
N ASN A 58 -0.86 26.98 14.67
CA ASN A 58 -2.15 27.29 14.04
C ASN A 58 -2.43 26.50 12.76
N ALA A 59 -1.62 25.50 12.43
CA ALA A 59 -1.74 24.76 11.18
C ALA A 59 -2.15 23.30 11.39
N ASN A 60 -3.10 22.87 10.57
CA ASN A 60 -3.57 21.48 10.50
C ASN A 60 -2.72 20.69 9.49
N PHE A 61 -2.24 19.54 9.93
CA PHE A 61 -1.55 18.57 9.08
C PHE A 61 -2.29 17.24 9.11
N TYR A 62 -2.56 16.69 7.92
CA TYR A 62 -3.20 15.40 7.76
C TYR A 62 -2.15 14.30 7.72
N THR A 63 -2.43 13.21 8.42
CA THR A 63 -1.66 11.97 8.40
C THR A 63 -2.56 10.74 8.42
N SER A 64 -2.00 9.56 8.21
CA SER A 64 -2.75 8.30 8.28
C SER A 64 -3.19 8.00 9.71
N ASN A 65 -4.44 7.61 9.90
CA ASN A 65 -4.94 7.18 11.21
C ASN A 65 -4.57 5.71 11.48
N ARG A 66 -3.28 5.45 11.71
CA ARG A 66 -2.74 4.08 11.89
C ARG A 66 -3.29 3.34 13.12
N GLY A 67 -3.86 4.07 14.09
CA GLY A 67 -4.54 3.49 15.25
C GLY A 67 -5.98 3.06 14.99
N SER A 68 -6.55 3.38 13.83
CA SER A 68 -7.93 3.05 13.47
C SER A 68 -8.03 1.65 12.89
N GLN A 69 -8.91 0.80 13.45
CA GLN A 69 -9.23 -0.51 12.87
C GLN A 69 -9.77 -0.39 11.44
N LYS A 70 -10.51 0.68 11.14
CA LYS A 70 -11.03 0.96 9.79
C LYS A 70 -9.90 1.25 8.82
N TYR A 71 -8.89 2.02 9.23
CA TYR A 71 -7.70 2.27 8.43
C TYR A 71 -6.95 0.96 8.13
N ILE A 72 -6.66 0.15 9.15
CA ILE A 72 -5.92 -1.12 9.00
C ILE A 72 -6.62 -2.06 8.02
N LEU A 73 -7.94 -2.24 8.14
CA LEU A 73 -8.72 -3.08 7.24
C LEU A 73 -8.64 -2.58 5.79
N GLU A 74 -8.87 -1.29 5.56
CA GLU A 74 -8.86 -0.70 4.23
C GLU A 74 -7.47 -0.71 3.60
N LYS A 75 -6.43 -0.52 4.41
CA LYS A 75 -5.02 -0.60 4.01
C LYS A 75 -4.64 -2.03 3.61
N LYS A 76 -5.07 -3.04 4.37
CA LYS A 76 -4.90 -4.46 4.03
C LYS A 76 -5.55 -4.79 2.67
N LEU A 77 -6.80 -4.40 2.48
CA LEU A 77 -7.50 -4.63 1.20
C LEU A 77 -6.83 -3.90 0.03
N TYR A 78 -6.35 -2.67 0.26
CA TYR A 78 -5.61 -1.91 -0.73
C TYR A 78 -4.31 -2.61 -1.13
N ASN A 79 -3.52 -3.06 -0.15
CA ASN A 79 -2.25 -3.76 -0.34
C ASN A 79 -2.44 -5.03 -1.18
N ILE A 80 -3.40 -5.90 -0.79
CA ILE A 80 -3.72 -7.12 -1.53
C ILE A 80 -4.13 -6.77 -2.97
N LYS A 81 -5.05 -5.81 -3.13
CA LYS A 81 -5.49 -5.37 -4.46
C LYS A 81 -4.32 -4.87 -5.31
N LYS A 82 -3.38 -4.13 -4.73
CA LYS A 82 -2.20 -3.62 -5.44
C LYS A 82 -1.26 -4.72 -5.89
N MET A 83 -1.08 -5.77 -5.10
CA MET A 83 -0.29 -6.93 -5.53
C MET A 83 -0.87 -7.58 -6.77
N TYR A 84 -2.19 -7.83 -6.81
CA TYR A 84 -2.85 -8.38 -8.00
C TYR A 84 -2.79 -7.42 -9.20
N GLU A 85 -3.12 -6.14 -9.01
CA GLU A 85 -3.08 -5.13 -10.08
C GLU A 85 -1.68 -4.92 -10.66
N SER A 86 -0.62 -5.16 -9.87
CA SER A 86 0.77 -5.03 -10.35
C SER A 86 1.19 -6.13 -11.33
N GLY A 87 0.43 -7.24 -11.37
CA GLY A 87 0.78 -8.44 -12.12
C GLY A 87 1.80 -9.35 -11.43
N LEU A 88 2.24 -9.02 -10.20
CA LEU A 88 3.23 -9.81 -9.44
C LEU A 88 2.76 -11.26 -9.25
N ILE A 89 1.51 -11.45 -8.84
CA ILE A 89 0.98 -12.80 -8.57
C ILE A 89 0.96 -13.65 -9.86
N GLU A 90 0.52 -13.09 -10.97
CA GLU A 90 0.47 -13.83 -12.23
C GLU A 90 1.87 -14.12 -12.78
N TYR A 91 2.79 -13.17 -12.63
CA TYR A 91 4.21 -13.37 -12.96
C TYR A 91 4.81 -14.54 -12.16
N LEU A 92 4.65 -14.55 -10.82
CA LEU A 92 5.14 -15.65 -9.98
C LEU A 92 4.49 -16.99 -10.35
N ARG A 93 3.21 -17.00 -10.71
CA ARG A 93 2.51 -18.21 -11.18
C ARG A 93 3.10 -18.78 -12.46
N ILE A 94 3.44 -17.94 -13.43
CA ILE A 94 4.03 -18.41 -14.69
C ILE A 94 5.47 -18.86 -14.48
N GLU A 95 6.27 -18.06 -13.79
CA GLU A 95 7.72 -18.27 -13.65
C GLU A 95 8.09 -19.44 -12.74
N LEU A 96 7.25 -19.71 -11.73
CA LEU A 96 7.51 -20.72 -10.70
C LEU A 96 6.54 -21.90 -10.76
N SER A 97 5.94 -22.14 -11.93
CA SER A 97 5.08 -23.30 -12.21
C SER A 97 3.90 -23.43 -11.23
N ASN A 98 3.13 -22.35 -11.09
CA ASN A 98 1.96 -22.21 -10.22
C ASN A 98 2.26 -22.57 -8.75
N PRO A 99 3.11 -21.77 -8.09
CA PRO A 99 3.57 -22.03 -6.73
C PRO A 99 2.48 -21.71 -5.70
N THR A 100 2.63 -22.21 -4.48
CA THR A 100 1.88 -21.70 -3.32
C THR A 100 2.54 -20.38 -2.89
N ILE A 101 1.76 -19.31 -2.77
CA ILE A 101 2.25 -17.98 -2.38
C ILE A 101 1.55 -17.56 -1.10
N VAL A 102 2.31 -17.29 -0.05
CA VAL A 102 1.82 -16.80 1.24
C VAL A 102 2.39 -15.41 1.48
N LEU A 103 1.51 -14.42 1.59
CA LEU A 103 1.85 -13.06 1.99
C LEU A 103 1.80 -12.97 3.52
N PHE A 104 2.89 -12.51 4.14
CA PHE A 104 2.96 -12.30 5.58
C PHE A 104 3.61 -10.96 5.94
N GLY A 105 3.92 -10.76 7.23
CA GLY A 105 4.54 -9.52 7.71
C GLY A 105 3.57 -8.34 7.82
N SER A 106 4.13 -7.13 7.92
CA SER A 106 3.37 -5.90 8.14
C SER A 106 2.48 -5.52 6.95
N TYR A 107 2.93 -5.82 5.73
CA TYR A 107 2.16 -5.59 4.50
C TYR A 107 0.88 -6.43 4.46
N ALA A 108 0.95 -7.69 4.89
CA ALA A 108 -0.21 -8.58 5.04
C ALA A 108 -1.20 -8.06 6.10
N LYS A 109 -0.68 -7.47 7.18
CA LYS A 109 -1.48 -6.94 8.29
C LYS A 109 -2.12 -5.60 7.98
N GLY A 110 -1.60 -4.84 7.01
CA GLY A 110 -2.00 -3.46 6.73
C GLY A 110 -1.34 -2.45 7.67
N GLU A 111 -0.24 -2.84 8.32
CA GLU A 111 0.52 -2.05 9.30
C GLU A 111 1.82 -1.49 8.71
N ASP A 112 2.13 -1.85 7.46
CA ASP A 112 3.35 -1.46 6.74
C ASP A 112 3.55 0.06 6.71
N THR A 113 4.81 0.47 6.76
CA THR A 113 5.25 1.84 6.50
C THR A 113 5.97 1.90 5.16
N GLU A 114 6.43 3.10 4.77
CA GLU A 114 7.25 3.36 3.59
C GLU A 114 8.52 2.51 3.52
N GLU A 115 9.06 2.15 4.68
CA GLU A 115 10.32 1.45 4.85
C GLU A 115 10.14 -0.08 4.92
N SER A 116 8.90 -0.55 5.07
CA SER A 116 8.60 -1.97 5.11
C SER A 116 8.82 -2.65 3.75
N ASP A 117 9.06 -3.94 3.79
CA ASP A 117 9.07 -4.88 2.68
C ASP A 117 7.71 -5.59 2.53
N ILE A 118 7.56 -6.25 1.39
CA ILE A 118 6.51 -7.22 1.11
C ILE A 118 7.13 -8.60 1.28
N ASP A 119 6.78 -9.28 2.38
CA ASP A 119 7.27 -10.61 2.69
C ASP A 119 6.42 -11.68 2.01
N LEU A 120 7.05 -12.47 1.13
CA LEU A 120 6.42 -13.56 0.41
C LEU A 120 7.13 -14.86 0.74
N TYR A 121 6.38 -15.83 1.24
CA TYR A 121 6.80 -17.22 1.26
C TYR A 121 6.26 -17.89 0.00
N ILE A 122 7.15 -18.56 -0.73
CA ILE A 122 6.82 -19.23 -1.98
C ILE A 122 7.26 -20.68 -1.90
N GLU A 123 6.30 -21.60 -1.96
CA GLU A 123 6.58 -23.03 -2.06
C GLU A 123 6.47 -23.47 -3.52
N THR A 124 7.59 -23.95 -4.07
CA THR A 124 7.67 -24.36 -5.47
C THR A 124 8.77 -25.40 -5.71
N PRO A 125 8.56 -26.38 -6.61
CA PRO A 125 9.63 -27.25 -7.07
C PRO A 125 10.64 -26.52 -7.99
N SER A 126 10.30 -25.32 -8.49
CA SER A 126 11.18 -24.53 -9.35
C SER A 126 12.34 -23.94 -8.55
N LYS A 127 13.55 -23.98 -9.13
CA LYS A 127 14.75 -23.31 -8.60
C LYS A 127 15.04 -21.98 -9.31
N LYS A 128 14.10 -21.51 -10.14
CA LYS A 128 14.28 -20.30 -10.91
C LYS A 128 14.29 -19.09 -9.98
N GLU A 129 15.23 -18.19 -10.20
CA GLU A 129 15.24 -16.87 -9.57
C GLU A 129 14.28 -15.92 -10.30
N VAL A 130 13.57 -15.10 -9.53
CA VAL A 130 12.58 -14.15 -10.03
C VAL A 130 13.12 -12.73 -10.05
N ILE A 131 12.76 -11.98 -11.09
CA ILE A 131 13.17 -10.59 -11.30
C ILE A 131 12.02 -9.70 -10.82
N LEU A 132 12.24 -8.96 -9.73
CA LEU A 132 11.18 -8.30 -8.97
C LEU A 132 11.19 -6.76 -9.07
N GLU A 133 12.24 -6.15 -9.61
CA GLU A 133 12.48 -4.70 -9.59
C GLU A 133 11.35 -3.91 -10.24
N LYS A 134 10.72 -4.48 -11.27
CA LYS A 134 9.53 -3.89 -11.91
C LYS A 134 8.37 -3.78 -10.91
N PHE A 135 8.10 -4.83 -10.16
CA PHE A 135 6.99 -4.87 -9.20
C PHE A 135 7.28 -4.02 -7.98
N GLU A 136 8.53 -4.01 -7.52
CA GLU A 136 8.96 -3.13 -6.42
C GLU A 136 8.73 -1.65 -6.75
N LYS A 137 9.06 -1.23 -7.97
CA LYS A 137 8.78 0.14 -8.46
C LYS A 137 7.28 0.46 -8.51
N LEU A 138 6.46 -0.50 -8.94
CA LEU A 138 5.00 -0.32 -9.04
C LEU A 138 4.33 -0.27 -7.66
N LEU A 139 4.76 -1.14 -6.74
CA LEU A 139 4.21 -1.28 -5.39
C LEU A 139 4.82 -0.26 -4.42
N LYS A 140 5.95 0.36 -4.79
CA LYS A 140 6.74 1.29 -3.98
C LYS A 140 7.20 0.67 -2.66
N ARG A 141 7.55 -0.61 -2.71
CA ARG A 141 8.03 -1.42 -1.59
C ARG A 141 9.05 -2.41 -2.14
N ARG A 142 10.05 -2.75 -1.33
CA ARG A 142 10.91 -3.90 -1.64
C ARG A 142 10.12 -5.19 -1.47
N ILE A 143 10.48 -6.23 -2.20
CA ILE A 143 9.86 -7.54 -2.08
C ILE A 143 10.92 -8.52 -1.58
N GLN A 144 10.66 -9.13 -0.43
CA GLN A 144 11.50 -10.21 0.11
C GLN A 144 10.82 -11.55 -0.17
N VAL A 145 11.55 -12.46 -0.82
CA VAL A 145 11.05 -13.80 -1.16
C VAL A 145 11.80 -14.86 -0.37
N PHE A 146 11.03 -15.71 0.32
CA PHE A 146 11.47 -16.92 0.98
C PHE A 146 11.00 -18.11 0.15
N GLN A 147 11.88 -18.64 -0.70
CA GLN A 147 11.56 -19.71 -1.64
C GLN A 147 11.99 -21.07 -1.07
N HIS A 148 11.04 -21.99 -0.95
CA HIS A 148 11.25 -23.33 -0.40
C HIS A 148 10.61 -24.40 -1.30
N LYS A 149 11.15 -25.62 -1.25
CA LYS A 149 10.63 -26.74 -2.04
C LYS A 149 9.46 -27.45 -1.36
N ASN A 150 9.48 -27.54 -0.03
CA ASN A 150 8.43 -28.11 0.79
C ASN A 150 8.46 -27.48 2.19
N LEU A 151 7.32 -27.28 2.84
CA LEU A 151 7.23 -26.84 4.24
C LEU A 151 7.81 -27.86 5.25
N ASN A 152 8.00 -29.12 4.84
CA ASN A 152 8.48 -30.22 5.70
C ASN A 152 9.98 -30.56 5.53
N GLU A 153 10.76 -29.79 4.76
CA GLU A 153 12.22 -29.94 4.63
C GLU A 153 12.99 -28.92 5.48
#